data_AF-A0A968P4B3-F1
#
_entry.id   AF-A0A968P4B3-F1
#
_cell.length_a   1.000
_cell.length_b   1.000
_cell.length_c   1.000
_cell.angle_alpha   90.00
_cell.angle_beta   90.00
_cell.angle_gamma   90.00
#
_symmetry.space_group_name_H-M   'P 1'
#
loop_
_entity.id
_entity.type
_entity.pdbx_description
1 polymer ?
#
loop_
_entity_poly.entity_id
_entity_poly.type
_entity_poly.pdbx_seq_one_letter_code
_entity_poly.pdbx_strand_id
1 'polypeptide(L)'
;MNTLAVFNSKTTGGKSSLVYHLAHMYAYLGIRVLAVDLDPQAELTSMFLDEDRLEEIWAEGEHTATIHGAIQPSVAEMGEVRQPNVEHVGERLFLIPGDLALASLEDPLSARGSNASTVSRAPFT
;
A
#
# COMPACT_ATOMS: atom_id res chain seq x y z
N MET A 1 -17.03 0.49 6.52
CA MET A 1 -15.69 0.81 5.98
C MET A 1 -15.74 0.47 4.50
N ASN A 2 -15.42 1.43 3.63
CA ASN A 2 -15.50 1.25 2.17
C ASN A 2 -14.07 1.19 1.62
N THR A 3 -13.79 0.21 0.76
CA THR A 3 -12.47 0.02 0.15
C THR A 3 -12.59 0.21 -1.35
N LEU A 4 -11.74 1.08 -1.91
CA LEU A 4 -11.59 1.28 -3.34
C LEU A 4 -10.17 0.87 -3.73
N ALA A 5 -10.05 -0.14 -4.57
CA ALA A 5 -8.77 -0.57 -5.13
C ALA A 5 -8.71 -0.18 -6.61
N VAL A 6 -7.66 0.52 -7.01
CA VAL A 6 -7.49 1.05 -8.37
C VAL A 6 -6.41 0.24 -9.07
N PHE A 7 -6.79 -0.44 -10.15
CA PHE A 7 -5.89 -1.27 -10.95
C PHE A 7 -5.93 -0.82 -12.42
N ASN A 8 -4.77 -0.80 -13.09
CA ASN A 8 -4.68 -0.61 -14.54
C ASN A 8 -3.53 -1.46 -15.08
N SER A 9 -3.85 -2.38 -16.00
CA SER A 9 -2.91 -3.29 -16.64
C SER A 9 -2.00 -2.65 -17.69
N LYS A 10 -2.21 -1.35 -17.99
CA LYS A 10 -1.32 -0.56 -18.84
C LYS A 10 -0.46 0.36 -17.98
N THR A 11 0.82 0.46 -18.36
CA THR A 11 1.86 1.29 -17.72
C THR A 11 1.65 2.78 -18.01
N THR A 12 0.47 3.32 -17.66
CA THR A 12 0.20 4.76 -17.69
C THR A 12 0.17 5.30 -16.25
N GLY A 13 0.92 6.37 -16.01
CA GLY A 13 1.10 7.03 -14.69
C GLY A 13 -0.12 7.81 -14.17
N GLY A 14 -1.25 7.81 -14.89
CA GLY A 14 -2.45 8.54 -14.47
C GLY A 14 -3.16 7.96 -13.24
N LYS A 15 -2.85 6.72 -12.83
CA LYS A 15 -3.50 6.04 -11.69
C LYS A 15 -3.19 6.73 -10.37
N SER A 16 -1.90 6.86 -10.06
CA SER A 16 -1.39 7.40 -8.80
C SER A 16 -1.91 8.82 -8.62
N SER A 17 -1.83 9.63 -9.68
CA SER A 17 -2.42 10.97 -9.70
C SER A 17 -3.92 10.97 -9.44
N LEU A 18 -4.70 10.07 -10.04
CA LEU A 18 -6.15 9.97 -9.78
C LEU A 18 -6.43 9.62 -8.31
N VAL A 19 -5.72 8.62 -7.77
CA VAL A 19 -5.87 8.19 -6.37
C VAL A 19 -5.52 9.32 -5.41
N TYR A 20 -4.41 10.02 -5.66
CA TYR A 20 -3.98 11.19 -4.90
C TYR A 20 -5.09 12.24 -4.83
N HIS A 21 -5.60 12.68 -5.99
CA HIS A 21 -6.65 13.70 -6.03
C HIS A 21 -7.96 13.23 -5.36
N LEU A 22 -8.38 11.99 -5.58
CA LEU A 22 -9.57 11.44 -4.93
C LEU A 22 -9.43 11.39 -3.41
N ALA A 23 -8.27 10.99 -2.90
CA ALA A 23 -8.02 10.93 -1.46
C ALA A 23 -8.11 12.31 -0.82
N HIS A 24 -7.50 13.33 -1.44
CA HIS A 24 -7.63 14.73 -1.01
C HIS A 24 -9.07 15.24 -1.10
N MET A 25 -9.80 14.94 -2.18
CA MET A 25 -11.20 15.36 -2.32
C MET A 25 -12.10 14.74 -1.27
N TYR A 26 -11.96 13.44 -0.98
CA TYR A 26 -12.75 12.79 0.06
C TYR A 26 -12.42 13.34 1.45
N ALA A 27 -11.15 13.59 1.74
CA ALA A 27 -10.74 14.25 2.98
C ALA A 27 -11.34 15.65 3.12
N TYR A 28 -11.34 16.44 2.04
CA TYR A 28 -11.97 17.76 1.99
C TYR A 28 -13.48 17.71 2.24
N LEU A 29 -14.16 16.65 1.77
CA LEU A 29 -15.57 16.40 2.06
C LEU A 29 -15.84 15.86 3.48
N GLY A 30 -14.82 15.86 4.35
CA GLY A 30 -14.93 15.46 5.76
C GLY A 30 -14.83 13.96 6.02
N ILE A 31 -14.56 13.16 4.99
CA ILE A 31 -14.41 11.70 5.08
C ILE A 31 -12.99 11.39 5.58
N ARG A 32 -12.85 10.45 6.51
CA ARG A 32 -11.52 9.94 6.89
C ARG A 32 -11.01 8.98 5.84
N VAL A 33 -9.83 9.25 5.29
CA VAL A 33 -9.24 8.52 4.17
C VAL A 33 -7.87 8.00 4.56
N LEU A 34 -7.66 6.70 4.33
CA LEU A 34 -6.36 6.07 4.38
C LEU A 34 -5.98 5.67 2.95
N ALA A 35 -4.99 6.35 2.39
CA ALA A 35 -4.34 5.94 1.15
C ALA A 35 -3.31 4.86 1.48
N VAL A 36 -3.24 3.81 0.65
CA VAL A 36 -2.26 2.72 0.81
C VAL A 36 -1.61 2.51 -0.54
N ASP A 37 -0.30 2.70 -0.59
CA ASP A 37 0.48 2.51 -1.80
C ASP A 37 1.05 1.08 -1.82
N LEU A 38 0.56 0.27 -2.74
CA LEU A 38 0.95 -1.13 -2.92
C LEU A 38 1.74 -1.35 -4.22
N ASP A 39 2.09 -0.27 -4.92
CA ASP A 39 2.89 -0.34 -6.15
C ASP A 39 4.38 -0.29 -5.77
N PRO A 40 5.21 -1.26 -6.20
CA PRO A 40 6.66 -1.17 -5.98
C PRO A 40 7.31 0.10 -6.53
N GLN A 41 6.68 0.81 -7.46
CA GLN A 41 7.21 2.10 -7.93
C GLN A 41 7.01 3.24 -6.93
N ALA A 42 6.14 3.05 -5.93
CA ALA A 42 5.84 4.01 -4.87
C ALA A 42 5.51 5.45 -5.37
N GLU A 43 4.93 5.56 -6.57
CA GLU A 43 4.62 6.85 -7.19
C GLU A 43 3.57 7.64 -6.38
N LEU A 44 2.60 6.95 -5.79
CA LEU A 44 1.60 7.60 -4.95
C LEU A 44 2.26 8.19 -3.70
N THR A 45 3.18 7.44 -3.08
CA THR A 45 3.94 7.87 -1.91
C THR A 45 4.74 9.14 -2.16
N SER A 46 5.44 9.22 -3.29
CA SER A 46 6.22 10.41 -3.65
C SER A 46 5.36 11.64 -4.00
N MET A 47 4.10 11.44 -4.37
CA MET A 47 3.15 12.56 -4.53
C MET A 47 2.67 13.13 -3.19
N PHE A 48 2.69 12.33 -2.12
CA PHE A 48 2.16 12.71 -0.80
C PHE A 48 3.18 13.33 0.15
N LEU A 49 4.45 12.93 0.04
CA LEU A 49 5.51 13.28 0.99
C LEU A 49 6.56 14.16 0.32
N ASP A 50 7.20 15.02 1.10
CA ASP A 50 8.34 15.80 0.64
C ASP A 50 9.63 14.97 0.62
N GLU A 51 10.66 15.49 -0.05
CA GLU A 51 11.93 14.80 -0.28
C GLU A 51 12.63 14.43 1.04
N ASP A 52 12.64 15.33 2.02
CA ASP A 52 13.24 15.08 3.34
C ASP A 52 12.57 13.89 4.03
N ARG A 53 11.23 13.83 4.03
CA ARG A 53 10.51 12.70 4.62
C ARG A 53 10.71 11.41 3.84
N LEU A 54 10.78 11.49 2.51
CA LEU A 54 11.07 10.33 1.65
C LEU A 54 12.45 9.73 1.97
N GLU A 55 13.47 10.57 2.14
CA GLU A 55 14.81 10.13 2.55
C GLU A 55 14.80 9.44 3.91
N GLU A 56 14.01 9.93 4.88
CA GLU A 56 13.88 9.31 6.20
C GLU A 56 13.21 7.93 6.14
N ILE A 57 12.12 7.78 5.39
CA ILE A 57 11.37 6.51 5.34
C ILE A 57 12.07 5.44 4.51
N TRP A 58 12.89 5.86 3.54
CA TRP A 58 13.70 4.97 2.67
C TRP A 58 15.18 4.96 3.04
N ALA A 59 15.52 5.46 4.23
CA ALA A 59 16.87 5.35 4.77
C ALA A 59 17.30 3.87 4.89
N GLU A 60 18.59 3.61 4.74
CA GLU A 60 19.16 2.25 4.78
C GLU A 60 18.68 1.46 6.02
N GLY A 61 18.11 0.27 5.79
CA GLY A 61 17.64 -0.59 6.87
C GLY A 61 16.38 -1.39 6.50
N GLU A 62 15.54 -1.70 7.50
CA GLU A 62 14.37 -2.58 7.32
C GLU A 62 13.12 -1.88 6.76
N HIS A 63 13.20 -0.59 6.43
CA HIS A 63 12.10 0.24 5.92
C HIS A 63 10.79 0.02 6.68
N THR A 64 10.85 0.00 8.02
CA THR A 64 9.69 -0.38 8.86
C THR A 64 8.53 0.59 8.76
N ALA A 65 8.78 1.80 8.25
CA ALA A 65 7.78 2.84 8.07
C ALA A 65 6.90 2.65 6.82
N THR A 66 7.20 1.68 5.96
CA THR A 66 6.47 1.42 4.72
C THR A 66 5.60 0.16 4.84
N ILE A 67 4.72 -0.07 3.85
CA ILE A 67 3.94 -1.29 3.77
C ILE A 67 4.83 -2.53 3.71
N HIS A 68 6.02 -2.45 3.11
CA HIS A 68 6.95 -3.57 3.04
C HIS A 68 7.32 -4.05 4.44
N GLY A 69 7.63 -3.13 5.38
CA GLY A 69 7.89 -3.46 6.79
C GLY A 69 6.74 -4.19 7.49
N ALA A 70 5.50 -3.93 7.09
CA ALA A 70 4.32 -4.62 7.63
C ALA A 70 4.12 -6.04 7.09
N ILE A 71 4.60 -6.32 5.86
CA ILE A 71 4.33 -7.56 5.12
C ILE A 71 5.56 -8.39 4.78
N GLN A 72 6.72 -8.12 5.42
CA GLN A 72 7.96 -8.86 5.17
C GLN A 72 7.75 -10.40 5.20
N PRO A 73 8.50 -11.17 4.39
CA PRO A 73 8.26 -12.61 4.21
C PRO A 73 8.20 -13.41 5.51
N SER A 74 9.05 -13.08 6.48
CA SER A 74 9.11 -13.69 7.81
C SER A 74 7.82 -13.49 8.62
N VAL A 75 7.11 -12.39 8.40
CA VAL A 75 5.82 -12.05 9.04
C VAL A 75 4.66 -12.72 8.27
N ALA A 76 4.72 -12.70 6.93
CA ALA A 76 3.74 -13.31 6.05
C ALA A 76 3.75 -14.86 6.06
N GLU A 77 4.87 -15.50 6.42
CA GLU A 77 4.97 -16.95 6.65
C GLU A 77 4.26 -17.39 7.94
N MET A 78 4.16 -16.50 8.93
CA MET A 78 3.48 -16.76 10.21
C MET A 78 1.98 -16.38 10.16
N GLY A 79 1.51 -15.80 9.05
CA GLY A 79 0.13 -15.32 8.91
C GLY A 79 -0.17 -14.07 9.76
N GLU A 80 0.85 -13.42 10.30
CA GLU A 80 0.72 -12.17 11.03
C GLU A 80 1.01 -11.00 10.08
N VAL A 81 0.46 -9.83 10.37
CA VAL A 81 0.80 -8.57 9.69
C VAL A 81 1.19 -7.61 10.78
N ARG A 82 2.41 -7.05 10.72
CA ARG A 82 2.80 -6.01 11.67
C ARG A 82 1.98 -4.76 11.37
N GLN A 83 1.66 -3.98 12.41
CA GLN A 83 0.96 -2.72 12.19
C GLN A 83 1.88 -1.78 11.39
N PRO A 84 1.45 -1.33 10.19
CA PRO A 84 2.24 -0.39 9.42
C PRO A 84 2.24 0.97 10.11
N ASN A 85 3.35 1.71 9.96
CA ASN A 85 3.35 3.12 10.30
C ASN A 85 2.43 3.88 9.36
N VAL A 86 1.73 4.87 9.91
CA VAL A 86 0.78 5.69 9.18
C VAL A 86 1.27 7.13 9.20
N GLU A 87 1.53 7.68 8.02
CA GLU A 87 1.86 9.08 7.82
C GLU A 87 0.60 9.95 7.91
N HIS A 88 0.71 11.05 8.64
CA HIS A 88 -0.36 12.04 8.79
C HIS A 88 -0.15 13.15 7.75
N VAL A 89 -0.87 13.06 6.63
CA VAL A 89 -0.83 14.06 5.56
C VAL A 89 -1.73 15.26 5.88
N GLY A 90 -2.81 15.03 6.61
CA GLY A 90 -3.72 16.07 7.09
C GLY A 90 -4.64 15.58 8.19
N GLU A 91 -5.60 16.41 8.61
CA GLU A 91 -6.52 16.08 9.72
C GLU A 91 -7.30 14.77 9.49
N ARG A 92 -7.64 14.48 8.23
CA ARG A 92 -8.48 13.34 7.82
C ARG A 92 -7.87 12.49 6.71
N LEU A 93 -6.62 12.76 6.37
CA LEU A 93 -5.92 12.11 5.28
C LEU A 93 -4.64 11.49 5.78
N PHE A 94 -4.54 10.19 5.59
CA PHE A 94 -3.47 9.36 6.09
C PHE A 94 -2.89 8.54 4.93
N LEU A 95 -1.61 8.19 5.05
CA LEU A 95 -0.92 7.38 4.07
C LEU A 95 -0.20 6.21 4.76
N ILE A 96 -0.32 5.01 4.20
CA ILE A 96 0.68 3.95 4.39
C ILE A 96 1.61 3.98 3.18
N PRO A 97 2.90 4.35 3.37
CA PRO A 97 3.86 4.49 2.27
C PRO A 97 4.16 3.17 1.56
N GLY A 98 4.40 3.26 0.26
CA GLY A 98 4.89 2.21 -0.61
C GLY A 98 6.40 2.05 -0.50
N ASP A 99 6.93 1.00 -1.13
CA ASP A 99 8.34 0.66 -1.05
C ASP A 99 8.80 -0.11 -2.29
N LEU A 100 9.98 0.22 -2.80
CA LEU A 100 10.61 -0.52 -3.90
C LEU A 100 10.92 -1.97 -3.53
N ALA A 101 11.16 -2.24 -2.24
CA ALA A 101 11.39 -3.59 -1.74
C ALA A 101 10.19 -4.53 -1.97
N LEU A 102 8.98 -4.00 -2.21
CA LEU A 102 7.82 -4.80 -2.58
C LEU A 102 8.00 -5.60 -3.87
N ALA A 103 8.84 -5.13 -4.80
CA ALA A 103 9.12 -5.85 -6.04
C ALA A 103 9.65 -7.28 -5.77
N SER A 104 10.38 -7.47 -4.67
CA SER A 104 10.89 -8.78 -4.25
C SER A 104 9.80 -9.77 -3.82
N LEU A 105 8.59 -9.28 -3.50
CA LEU A 105 7.45 -10.10 -3.06
C LEU A 105 6.57 -10.58 -4.22
N GLU A 106 6.70 -10.00 -5.42
CA GLU A 106 5.86 -10.35 -6.57
C GLU A 106 6.02 -11.82 -6.99
N ASP A 107 7.26 -12.33 -6.96
CA ASP A 107 7.58 -13.71 -7.30
C ASP A 107 6.97 -14.72 -6.29
N PRO A 108 7.18 -14.58 -4.96
CA PRO A 108 6.53 -15.43 -3.96
C PRO A 108 5.00 -15.40 -4.00
N LEU A 109 4.39 -14.23 -4.21
CA LEU A 109 2.93 -14.08 -4.24
C LEU A 109 2.33 -14.74 -5.49
N SER A 110 3.01 -14.62 -6.62
CA SER A 110 2.62 -15.29 -7.87
C SER A 110 2.66 -16.82 -7.73
N ALA A 111 3.65 -17.36 -7.01
CA ALA A 111 3.76 -18.79 -6.72
C ALA A 111 2.69 -19.30 -5.73
N ARG A 112 2.18 -18.46 -4.83
CA ARG A 112 1.07 -18.80 -3.93
C ARG A 112 -0.29 -18.76 -4.65
N GLY A 113 -0.49 -17.80 -5.54
CA GLY A 113 -1.73 -17.65 -6.31
C GLY A 113 -2.04 -18.85 -7.22
N SER A 114 -1.02 -19.51 -7.78
CA SER A 114 -1.20 -20.72 -8.58
C SER A 114 -1.66 -21.93 -7.74
N ASN A 115 -1.26 -21.98 -6.46
CA ASN A 115 -1.66 -23.03 -5.52
C ASN A 115 -2.97 -22.74 -4.78
N ALA A 116 -3.49 -21.51 -4.84
CA ALA A 116 -4.71 -21.09 -4.14
C ALA A 116 -6.03 -21.44 -4.87
N SER A 117 -5.98 -22.24 -5.94
CA SER A 117 -7.16 -22.61 -6.76
C SER A 117 -8.14 -23.57 -6.07
N THR A 118 -7.98 -23.87 -4.77
CA THR A 118 -8.99 -24.60 -3.98
C THR A 118 -9.26 -23.88 -2.67
N VAL A 119 -10.08 -22.83 -2.72
CA VAL A 119 -10.84 -22.39 -1.54
C VAL A 119 -12.32 -22.56 -1.88
N SER A 120 -12.87 -23.66 -1.37
CA SER A 120 -14.30 -23.97 -1.40
C SER A 120 -15.10 -22.81 -0.78
N ARG A 121 -16.04 -22.25 -1.54
CA ARG A 121 -17.02 -21.29 -1.02
C ARG A 121 -17.92 -22.00 0.00
N ALA A 122 -17.72 -21.75 1.29
CA ALA A 122 -18.74 -22.05 2.29
C ALA A 122 -19.86 -21.00 2.18
N PRO A 123 -21.15 -21.40 2.14
CA PRO A 123 -22.26 -20.47 2.09
C PRO A 123 -22.42 -19.76 3.44
N PHE A 124 -22.67 -18.45 3.38
CA PHE A 124 -23.08 -17.67 4.54
C PHE A 124 -24.53 -18.06 4.89
N THR A 125 -24.72 -18.68 6.06
CA THR A 125 -26.00 -18.72 6.79
C THR A 125 -25.88 -17.86 8.04
#